data_AF-A0AAV5T9A6-F1
#
_entry.id   AF-A0AAV5T9A6-F1
#
_cell.length_a   1.000
_cell.length_b   1.000
_cell.length_c   1.000
_cell.angle_alpha   90.00
_cell.angle_beta   90.00
_cell.angle_gamma   90.00
#
_symmetry.space_group_name_H-M   'P 1'
#
loop_
_entity.id
_entity.type
_entity.pdbx_description
1 polymer ?
#
loop_
_entity_poly.entity_id
_entity_poly.type
_entity_poly.pdbx_seq_one_letter_code
_entity_poly.pdbx_strand_id
1 'polypeptide(L)' 'ELLEKLRQTYRVMCETRQAGEMAPRKQPTSPLAVVKGEYAIVPATLGGMENANRIFLTALLQFGAAVFPEFSSFQDKDK' A
#
# COMPACT_ATOMS: atom_id res chain seq x y z
N GLU A 1 7.89 16.59 -14.30
CA GLU A 1 9.03 15.69 -14.50
C GLU A 1 8.70 14.30 -13.96
N LEU A 2 9.27 13.23 -14.54
CA LEU A 2 9.03 11.84 -14.15
C LEU A 2 9.32 11.57 -12.66
N LEU A 3 10.35 12.22 -12.11
CA LEU A 3 10.72 12.10 -10.69
C LEU A 3 9.61 12.59 -9.75
N GLU A 4 8.96 13.71 -10.06
CA GLU A 4 7.85 14.21 -9.26
C GLU A 4 6.63 13.28 -9.33
N LYS A 5 6.37 12.72 -10.52
CA LYS A 5 5.31 11.71 -10.69
C LYS A 5 5.59 10.45 -9.87
N LEU A 6 6.83 9.94 -9.93
CA LEU A 6 7.30 8.82 -9.11
C LEU A 6 7.10 9.09 -7.62
N ARG A 7 7.55 10.25 -7.14
CA ARG A 7 7.45 10.65 -5.75
C ARG A 7 5.99 10.73 -5.27
N GLN A 8 5.12 11.37 -6.06
CA GLN A 8 3.70 11.52 -5.72
C GLN A 8 2.99 10.16 -5.70
N THR A 9 3.16 9.34 -6.74
CA THR A 9 2.50 8.03 -6.80
C THR A 9 3.05 7.08 -5.74
N TYR A 10 4.36 7.12 -5.45
CA TYR A 10 4.95 6.32 -4.39
C TYR A 10 4.36 6.68 -3.02
N ARG A 11 4.18 7.97 -2.74
CA ARG A 11 3.50 8.44 -1.54
C ARG A 11 2.08 7.88 -1.44
N VAL A 12 1.29 7.95 -2.52
CA VAL A 12 -0.08 7.41 -2.56
C VAL A 12 -0.09 5.89 -2.31
N MET A 13 0.87 5.15 -2.89
CA MET A 13 1.01 3.72 -2.65
C MET A 13 1.26 3.42 -1.17
N CYS A 14 2.19 4.15 -0.54
CA CYS A 14 2.49 4.01 0.88
C CYS A 14 1.29 4.34 1.78
N GLU A 15 0.59 5.45 1.50
CA GLU A 15 -0.61 5.86 2.25
C GLU A 15 -1.73 4.84 2.10
N THR A 16 -1.96 4.32 0.88
CA THR A 16 -2.95 3.28 0.60
C THR A 16 -2.64 1.99 1.36
N ARG A 17 -1.36 1.57 1.36
CA ARG A 17 -0.91 0.41 2.12
C ARG A 17 -1.14 0.59 3.62
N GLN A 18 -0.72 1.73 4.17
CA GLN A 18 -0.89 2.04 5.59
C GLN A 18 -2.38 2.04 5.98
N ALA A 19 -3.24 2.69 5.21
CA ALA A 19 -4.68 2.71 5.47
C ALA A 19 -5.29 1.29 5.39
N GLY A 20 -4.92 0.52 4.36
CA GLY A 20 -5.40 -0.85 4.16
C GLY A 20 -4.97 -1.80 5.28
N GLU A 21 -3.73 -1.70 5.77
CA GLU A 21 -3.23 -2.53 6.88
C GLU A 21 -3.84 -2.12 8.24
N MET A 22 -4.25 -0.86 8.39
CA MET A 22 -4.89 -0.36 9.62
C MET A 22 -6.39 -0.66 9.69
N ALA A 23 -7.09 -0.70 8.55
CA ALA A 23 -8.54 -0.89 8.47
C ALA A 23 -9.07 -2.19 9.13
N PRO A 24 -8.47 -3.39 8.95
CA PRO A 24 -9.01 -4.62 9.51
C PRO A 24 -8.63 -4.85 10.99
N ARG A 25 -7.99 -3.88 11.66
CA ARG A 25 -7.56 -4.05 13.05
C ARG A 25 -8.76 -4.09 13.99
N LYS A 26 -8.77 -5.09 14.88
CA LYS A 26 -9.83 -5.28 15.90
C LYS A 26 -9.94 -4.10 16.87
N GLN A 27 -8.84 -3.41 17.12
CA GLN A 27 -8.79 -2.20 17.93
C GLN A 27 -8.51 -1.01 17.01
N PRO A 28 -9.52 -0.16 16.75
CA PRO A 28 -9.33 1.05 15.96
C PRO A 28 -8.25 1.91 16.64
N THR A 29 -7.29 2.37 15.85
CA THR A 29 -6.24 3.28 16.33
C THR A 29 -6.57 4.68 15.84
N SER A 30 -6.39 5.68 16.71
CA SER A 30 -6.51 7.08 16.31
C SER A 30 -5.55 7.40 15.15
N PRO A 31 -6.00 8.06 14.06
CA PRO A 31 -5.12 8.45 12.96
C PRO A 31 -3.91 9.27 13.39
N LEU A 32 -4.07 10.14 14.41
CA LEU A 32 -2.96 10.94 14.95
C LEU A 32 -1.91 10.09 15.65
N ALA A 33 -2.33 9.01 16.32
CA ALA A 33 -1.41 8.07 16.95
C ALA A 33 -0.64 7.25 15.90
N VAL A 34 -1.29 6.91 14.78
CA VAL A 34 -0.64 6.26 13.63
C VAL A 34 0.46 7.13 13.04
N VAL A 35 0.20 8.42 12.83
CA VAL A 35 1.19 9.39 12.32
C VAL A 35 2.41 9.51 13.24
N LYS A 36 2.19 9.41 14.57
CA LYS A 36 3.26 9.46 15.57
C LYS A 36 3.99 8.12 15.78
N GLY A 37 3.53 7.04 15.16
CA GLY A 37 4.04 5.68 15.43
C GLY A 37 3.61 5.11 16.79
N GLU A 38 2.62 5.74 17.45
CA GLU A 38 2.13 5.41 18.79
C GLU A 38 0.96 4.42 18.72
N TYR A 39 1.16 3.26 18.08
CA TYR A 39 0.11 2.27 17.90
C TYR A 39 0.58 0.86 18.23
N ALA A 40 -0.36 0.00 18.61
CA ALA A 40 -0.04 -1.39 18.94
C ALA A 40 0.52 -2.12 17.71
N ILE A 41 1.71 -2.69 17.86
CA ILE A 41 2.29 -3.58 16.86
C ILE A 41 1.64 -4.95 17.06
N VAL A 42 0.92 -5.41 16.04
CA VAL A 42 0.27 -6.73 16.05
C VAL A 42 1.27 -7.80 15.61
N PRO A 43 1.28 -8.99 16.22
CA PRO A 43 2.11 -10.10 15.76
C PRO A 43 1.82 -10.44 14.30
N ALA A 44 2.88 -10.67 13.52
CA ALA A 44 2.76 -11.15 12.15
C ALA A 44 2.27 -12.61 12.17
N THR A 45 1.01 -12.83 11.80
CA THR A 45 0.45 -14.16 11.56
C THR A 45 0.46 -14.45 10.07
N LEU A 46 0.38 -15.73 9.68
CA LEU A 46 0.28 -16.11 8.27
C LEU A 46 -0.86 -15.36 7.56
N GLY A 47 -2.07 -15.36 8.14
CA GLY A 47 -3.21 -14.64 7.59
C GLY A 47 -3.03 -13.12 7.57
N GLY A 48 -2.33 -12.55 8.56
CA GLY A 48 -1.97 -11.13 8.57
C GLY A 48 -1.00 -10.77 7.45
N MET A 49 0.01 -11.61 7.23
CA MET A 49 0.97 -11.46 6.15
C MET A 49 0.32 -11.62 4.77
N GLU A 50 -0.54 -12.62 4.59
CA GLU A 50 -1.28 -12.82 3.34
C GLU A 50 -2.14 -11.59 2.99
N ASN A 51 -2.86 -11.04 3.97
CA ASN A 51 -3.65 -9.83 3.78
C ASN A 51 -2.77 -8.61 3.46
N ALA A 52 -1.69 -8.40 4.20
CA ALA A 52 -0.74 -7.31 3.94
C ALA A 52 -0.12 -7.42 2.53
N ASN A 53 0.24 -8.64 2.10
CA ASN A 53 0.77 -8.89 0.76
C ASN A 53 -0.26 -8.58 -0.34
N ARG A 54 -1.53 -8.97 -0.16
CA ARG A 54 -2.59 -8.62 -1.12
C ARG A 54 -2.76 -7.11 -1.26
N ILE A 55 -2.73 -6.37 -0.15
CA ILE A 55 -2.80 -4.90 -0.16
C ILE A 55 -1.58 -4.33 -0.89
N PHE A 56 -0.38 -4.79 -0.55
CA PHE A 56 0.86 -4.32 -1.15
C PHE A 56 0.92 -4.57 -2.65
N LEU A 57 0.63 -5.79 -3.11
CA LEU A 57 0.63 -6.14 -4.53
C LEU A 57 -0.41 -5.33 -5.32
N THR A 58 -1.60 -5.12 -4.75
CA THR A 58 -2.64 -4.30 -5.37
C THR A 58 -2.17 -2.85 -5.54
N ALA A 59 -1.63 -2.25 -4.48
CA ALA A 59 -1.12 -0.88 -4.53
C ALA A 59 0.08 -0.74 -5.47
N LEU A 60 0.92 -1.77 -5.58
CA LEU A 60 2.08 -1.81 -6.48
C LEU A 60 1.66 -1.83 -7.96
N LEU A 61 0.66 -2.64 -8.31
CA LEU A 61 0.12 -2.66 -9.68
C LEU A 61 -0.51 -1.31 -10.07
N GLN A 62 -1.24 -0.68 -9.14
CA GLN A 62 -1.78 0.66 -9.33
C GLN A 62 -0.68 1.71 -9.48
N PHE A 63 0.38 1.62 -8.68
CA PHE A 63 1.56 2.48 -8.79
C PHE A 63 2.22 2.34 -10.17
N GLY A 64 2.44 1.11 -10.64
CA GLY A 64 3.02 0.82 -11.94
C GLY A 64 2.22 1.47 -13.08
N ALA A 65 0.91 1.24 -13.10
CA ALA A 65 0.01 1.82 -14.10
C ALA A 65 -0.03 3.35 -14.05
N ALA A 66 0.02 3.93 -12.86
CA ALA A 66 -0.01 5.39 -12.69
C ALA A 66 1.30 6.05 -13.12
N VAL A 67 2.46 5.48 -12.78
CA VAL A 67 3.77 6.05 -13.14
C VAL A 67 4.08 5.82 -14.62
N PHE A 68 3.90 4.58 -15.10
CA PHE A 68 4.24 4.11 -16.44
C PHE A 68 2.96 3.74 -17.19
N PRO A 69 2.37 4.64 -18.01
CA PRO A 69 1.13 4.35 -18.71
C PRO A 69 1.17 3.07 -19.56
N GLU A 70 2.34 2.77 -20.13
CA GLU A 70 2.62 1.57 -20.93
C GLU A 70 2.44 0.28 -20.13
N PHE A 71 2.62 0.31 -18.81
CA PHE A 71 2.39 -0.83 -17.92
C PHE A 71 0.95 -1.36 -18.05
N SER A 72 -0.02 -0.49 -18.34
CA SER A 72 -1.42 -0.89 -18.53
C SER A 72 -1.60 -1.81 -19.74
N SER A 73 -0.72 -1.70 -20.74
CA SER A 73 -0.76 -2.48 -21.98
C SER A 73 -0.16 -3.89 -21.86
N PHE A 74 0.51 -4.20 -20.76
CA PHE A 74 1.07 -5.53 -20.53
C PHE A 74 -0.05 -6.56 -20.31
N GLN A 75 0.17 -7.79 -20.78
CA GLN A 75 -0.73 -8.91 -20.49
C GLN A 75 -0.65 -9.27 -19.00
N ASP A 76 -1.70 -9.87 -18.45
CA ASP A 76 -1.74 -10.22 -17.01
C ASP A 76 -0.61 -11.16 -16.58
N LYS A 77 -0.07 -11.98 -17.49
CA LYS A 77 1.09 -12.86 -17.24
C LYS A 77 2.43 -12.10 -17.17
N ASP A 78 2.46 -10.88 -17.71
CA ASP A 78 3.64 -10.02 -17.83
C ASP A 78 3.62 -8.88 -16.79
N LYS A 79 2.56 -8.81 -15.98
CA LYS A 79 2.37 -7.91 -14.83
C LYS A 79 2.65 -8.64 -13.52
#